data_AF-A0A2E7JNL6-F1
#
_entry.id   AF-A0A2E7JNL6-F1
#
_cell.length_a   1.000
_cell.length_b   1.000
_cell.length_c   1.000
_cell.angle_alpha   90.00
_cell.angle_beta   90.00
_cell.angle_gamma   90.00
#
_symmetry.space_group_name_H-M   'P 1'
#
loop_
_entity.id
_entity.type
_entity.pdbx_description
1 polymer ?
#
loop_
_entity_poly.entity_id
_entity_poly.type
_entity_poly.pdbx_seq_one_letter_code
_entity_poly.pdbx_strand_id
1 'polypeptide(L)'
;MNFDEELFNRLPTTFFKAMALTSAIRGLGGVFAGTYKEGYADPNWESNQGSFIAVINVGHFMPVGEFKDEMDRFISEARNTKPLPGMERPELAGGNEWHWDQENTENGIPLGERHQQALQEEADKLDVETPFAQYEHTRF
;
A
#
# COMPACT_ATOMS: atom_id res chain seq x y z
N MET A 1 -15.20 14.61 -3.14
CA MET A 1 -14.88 14.42 -4.57
C MET A 1 -16.12 14.83 -5.34
N ASN A 2 -16.01 15.80 -6.25
CA ASN A 2 -17.16 16.24 -7.04
C ASN A 2 -17.39 15.24 -8.19
N PHE A 3 -18.65 14.96 -8.51
CA PHE A 3 -19.00 14.08 -9.62
C PHE A 3 -18.62 14.72 -10.96
N ASP A 4 -17.93 13.98 -11.82
CA ASP A 4 -17.57 14.37 -13.18
C ASP A 4 -18.41 13.55 -14.17
N GLU A 5 -19.37 14.21 -14.80
CA GLU A 5 -20.33 13.60 -15.72
C GLU A 5 -19.67 13.11 -17.01
N GLU A 6 -18.66 13.84 -17.51
CA GLU A 6 -17.94 13.45 -18.73
C GLU A 6 -17.14 12.17 -18.48
N LEU A 7 -16.42 12.11 -17.36
CA LEU A 7 -15.66 10.93 -16.97
C LEU A 7 -16.57 9.73 -16.70
N PHE A 8 -17.71 9.95 -16.04
CA PHE A 8 -18.69 8.89 -15.80
C PHE A 8 -19.22 8.30 -17.10
N ASN A 9 -19.58 9.15 -18.07
CA ASN A 9 -20.08 8.70 -19.37
C ASN A 9 -19.02 7.93 -20.17
N ARG A 10 -17.74 8.25 -20.00
CA ARG A 10 -16.63 7.52 -20.65
C ARG A 10 -16.32 6.18 -20.00
N LEU A 11 -16.42 6.08 -18.67
CA LEU A 11 -16.00 4.89 -17.90
C LEU A 11 -17.06 4.44 -16.86
N PRO A 12 -18.33 4.23 -17.25
CA PRO A 12 -19.41 4.01 -16.29
C PRO A 12 -19.22 2.71 -15.50
N THR A 13 -18.74 1.65 -16.16
CA THR A 13 -18.48 0.35 -15.52
C THR A 13 -17.41 0.43 -14.44
N THR A 14 -16.35 1.22 -14.65
CA THR A 14 -15.28 1.42 -13.66
C THR A 14 -15.84 2.07 -12.41
N PHE A 15 -16.72 3.05 -12.56
CA PHE A 15 -17.39 3.72 -11.45
C PHE A 15 -18.20 2.74 -10.61
N PHE A 16 -19.05 1.92 -11.24
CA PHE A 16 -19.86 0.92 -10.52
C PHE A 16 -19.00 -0.15 -9.84
N LYS A 17 -17.94 -0.64 -10.50
CA LYS A 17 -17.00 -1.61 -9.89
C LYS A 17 -16.28 -1.02 -8.68
N ALA A 18 -15.80 0.23 -8.79
CA ALA A 18 -15.14 0.92 -7.69
C ALA A 18 -16.09 1.17 -6.51
N MET A 19 -17.33 1.56 -6.77
CA MET A 19 -18.35 1.72 -5.72
C MET A 19 -18.65 0.39 -5.00
N ALA A 20 -18.80 -0.71 -5.75
CA ALA A 20 -19.05 -2.02 -5.17
C ALA A 20 -17.87 -2.49 -4.29
N LEU A 21 -16.64 -2.36 -4.81
CA LEU A 21 -15.43 -2.70 -4.05
C LEU A 21 -15.29 -1.84 -2.79
N THR A 22 -15.50 -0.52 -2.90
CA THR A 22 -15.46 0.41 -1.76
C THR A 22 -16.51 0.06 -0.72
N SER A 23 -17.72 -0.32 -1.16
CA SER A 23 -18.80 -0.73 -0.26
C SER A 23 -18.43 -2.00 0.50
N ALA A 24 -17.81 -3.00 -0.16
CA ALA A 24 -17.33 -4.21 0.50
C ALA A 24 -16.22 -3.90 1.52
N ILE A 25 -15.23 -3.09 1.15
CA ILE A 25 -14.13 -2.67 2.04
C ILE A 25 -14.68 -1.93 3.26
N ARG A 26 -15.60 -0.97 3.08
CA ARG A 26 -16.21 -0.24 4.21
C ARG A 26 -17.13 -1.12 5.06
N GLY A 27 -17.84 -2.07 4.45
CA GLY A 27 -18.65 -3.03 5.17
C GLY A 27 -17.81 -3.89 6.11
N LEU A 28 -16.72 -4.46 5.59
CA LEU A 28 -15.83 -5.34 6.35
C LEU A 28 -14.92 -4.56 7.32
N GLY A 29 -14.22 -3.54 6.84
CA GLY A 29 -13.24 -2.79 7.62
C GLY A 29 -13.85 -1.72 8.51
N GLY A 30 -15.02 -1.17 8.19
CA GLY A 30 -15.66 -0.11 8.98
C GLY A 30 -16.82 -0.62 9.82
N VAL A 31 -17.91 -1.04 9.14
CA VAL A 31 -19.16 -1.44 9.79
C VAL A 31 -18.93 -2.64 10.72
N PHE A 32 -18.33 -3.71 10.19
CA PHE A 32 -18.09 -4.94 10.96
C PHE A 32 -17.06 -4.74 12.07
N ALA A 33 -16.02 -3.94 11.83
CA ALA A 33 -15.06 -3.55 12.86
C ALA A 33 -15.65 -2.60 13.93
N GLY A 34 -16.84 -2.03 13.70
CA GLY A 34 -17.55 -1.20 14.66
C GLY A 34 -17.12 0.27 14.68
N THR A 35 -16.41 0.75 13.65
CA THR A 35 -15.83 2.11 13.61
C THR A 35 -16.87 3.23 13.61
N TYR A 36 -18.12 2.93 13.29
CA TYR A 36 -19.22 3.90 13.23
C TYR A 36 -20.10 3.90 14.49
N LYS A 37 -19.74 3.15 15.54
CA LYS A 37 -20.48 3.15 16.80
C LYS A 37 -20.25 4.46 17.55
N GLU A 38 -21.29 4.91 18.25
CA GLU A 38 -21.23 6.08 19.13
C GLU A 38 -20.09 5.93 20.14
N GLY A 39 -19.26 6.96 20.30
CA GLY A 39 -18.04 6.94 21.13
C GLY A 39 -16.74 6.60 20.37
N TYR A 40 -16.80 6.15 19.12
CA TYR A 40 -15.62 5.94 18.24
C TYR A 40 -15.56 6.95 17.08
N ALA A 41 -16.57 7.82 16.98
CA ALA A 41 -16.73 8.78 15.88
C ALA A 41 -16.09 10.16 16.15
N ASP A 42 -15.59 10.43 17.37
CA ASP A 42 -14.91 11.69 17.77
C ASP A 42 -14.19 11.48 19.12
N PRO A 43 -12.85 11.73 19.28
CA PRO A 43 -12.16 13.03 19.14
C PRO A 43 -10.79 13.02 18.41
N ASN A 44 -10.20 14.21 18.24
CA ASN A 44 -8.97 14.66 17.55
C ASN A 44 -7.77 13.68 17.33
N TRP A 45 -7.67 12.57 18.07
CA TRP A 45 -6.54 11.63 18.03
C TRP A 45 -6.91 10.15 18.23
N GLU A 46 -8.19 9.76 18.14
CA GLU A 46 -8.58 8.34 18.20
C GLU A 46 -8.64 7.67 16.82
N SER A 47 -8.19 6.42 16.76
CA SER A 47 -8.19 5.61 15.53
C SER A 47 -9.62 5.35 15.03
N ASN A 48 -10.04 6.15 14.05
CA ASN A 48 -11.30 5.94 13.31
C ASN A 48 -11.17 4.93 12.15
N GLN A 49 -10.08 4.17 12.11
CA GLN A 49 -9.81 3.15 11.10
C GLN A 49 -10.04 1.77 11.71
N GLY A 50 -10.82 0.95 11.00
CA GLY A 50 -10.99 -0.45 11.31
C GLY A 50 -10.39 -1.30 10.21
N SER A 51 -10.01 -2.53 10.55
CA SER A 51 -9.40 -3.48 9.63
C SER A 51 -10.11 -4.81 9.73
N PHE A 52 -10.30 -5.44 8.58
CA PHE A 52 -10.75 -6.82 8.49
C PHE A 52 -9.61 -7.65 7.92
N ILE A 53 -9.16 -8.65 8.67
CA ILE A 53 -8.06 -9.53 8.29
C ILE A 53 -8.61 -10.95 8.17
N ALA A 54 -8.49 -11.52 6.98
CA ALA A 54 -8.79 -12.93 6.73
C ALA A 54 -7.49 -13.70 6.56
N VAL A 55 -7.33 -14.78 7.34
CA VAL A 55 -6.19 -15.69 7.23
C VAL A 55 -6.72 -17.04 6.74
N ILE A 56 -6.27 -17.46 5.57
CA ILE A 56 -6.71 -18.70 4.92
C ILE A 56 -5.55 -19.69 4.94
N ASN A 57 -5.74 -20.83 5.61
CA ASN A 57 -4.78 -21.92 5.56
C ASN A 57 -4.96 -22.73 4.26
N VAL A 58 -4.09 -22.47 3.29
CA VAL A 58 -4.10 -23.13 1.98
C VAL A 58 -3.90 -24.64 2.05
N GLY A 59 -3.30 -25.15 3.14
CA GLY A 59 -3.09 -26.59 3.37
C GLY A 59 -4.38 -27.41 3.49
N HIS A 60 -5.54 -26.76 3.68
CA HIS A 60 -6.84 -27.43 3.62
C HIS A 60 -7.37 -27.65 2.20
N PHE A 61 -6.75 -27.04 1.18
CA PHE A 61 -7.17 -27.14 -0.21
C PHE A 61 -6.20 -27.96 -1.05
N MET A 62 -4.89 -27.83 -0.80
CA MET A 62 -3.85 -28.58 -1.49
C MET A 62 -2.52 -28.58 -0.70
N PRO A 63 -1.55 -29.46 -1.03
CA PRO A 63 -0.22 -29.40 -0.43
C PRO A 63 0.43 -28.03 -0.62
N VAL A 64 1.02 -27.48 0.44
CA VAL A 64 1.60 -26.12 0.43
C VAL A 64 2.73 -25.98 -0.59
N GLY A 65 3.53 -27.03 -0.80
CA GLY A 65 4.60 -27.03 -1.81
C GLY A 65 4.04 -26.86 -3.22
N GLU A 66 3.04 -27.67 -3.58
CA GLU A 66 2.37 -27.61 -4.89
C GLU A 66 1.70 -26.25 -5.11
N PHE A 67 1.05 -25.68 -4.09
CA PHE A 67 0.49 -24.33 -4.18
C PHE A 67 1.56 -23.28 -4.50
N LYS A 68 2.73 -23.36 -3.86
CA LYS A 68 3.84 -22.43 -4.11
C LYS A 68 4.41 -22.59 -5.51
N ASP A 69 4.59 -23.82 -5.98
CA ASP A 69 5.09 -24.09 -7.34
C ASP A 69 4.14 -23.50 -8.41
N GLU A 70 2.83 -23.63 -8.21
CA GLU A 70 1.83 -23.04 -9.11
C GLU A 70 1.83 -21.50 -9.04
N MET A 71 2.01 -20.91 -7.86
CA MET A 71 2.17 -19.46 -7.70
C MET A 71 3.44 -18.94 -8.37
N ASP A 72 4.56 -19.66 -8.25
CA ASP A 72 5.82 -19.31 -8.90
C ASP A 72 5.67 -19.34 -10.43
N ARG A 73 4.98 -20.35 -10.97
CA ARG A 73 4.65 -20.41 -12.40
C ARG A 73 3.80 -19.21 -12.82
N PHE A 74 2.73 -18.91 -12.09
CA PHE A 74 1.84 -17.78 -12.37
C PHE A 74 2.57 -16.44 -12.36
N ILE A 75 3.42 -16.20 -11.35
CA ILE A 75 4.23 -14.98 -11.25
C ILE A 75 5.24 -14.90 -12.40
N SER A 76 5.90 -16.02 -12.73
CA SER A 76 6.85 -16.07 -13.85
C SER A 76 6.17 -15.78 -15.19
N GLU A 77 4.96 -16.29 -15.42
CA GLU A 77 4.19 -16.02 -16.63
C GLU A 77 3.86 -14.53 -16.75
N ALA A 78 3.42 -13.90 -15.66
CA ALA A 78 3.16 -12.46 -15.63
C ALA A 78 4.43 -11.65 -15.96
N ARG A 79 5.58 -12.02 -15.40
CA ARG A 79 6.88 -11.37 -15.65
C ARG A 79 7.42 -11.56 -17.07
N ASN A 80 6.92 -12.55 -17.80
CA ASN A 80 7.27 -12.78 -19.20
C ASN A 80 6.43 -11.93 -20.17
N THR A 81 5.48 -11.12 -19.67
CA THR A 81 4.67 -10.22 -20.50
C THR A 81 5.40 -8.90 -20.81
N LYS A 82 4.85 -8.11 -21.73
CA LYS A 82 5.39 -6.77 -22.00
C LYS A 82 4.96 -5.79 -20.90
N PRO A 83 5.87 -4.97 -20.33
CA PRO A 83 5.49 -3.90 -19.41
C PRO A 83 4.45 -2.97 -20.03
N LEU A 84 3.53 -2.48 -19.20
CA LEU A 84 2.61 -1.42 -19.60
C LEU A 84 3.36 -0.10 -19.82
N PRO A 85 2.85 0.82 -20.66
CA PRO A 85 3.45 2.13 -20.83
C PRO A 85 3.67 2.85 -19.49
N GLY A 86 4.89 3.31 -19.25
CA GLY A 86 5.27 4.00 -18.02
C GLY A 86 5.68 3.08 -16.86
N MET A 87 5.68 1.76 -17.04
CA MET A 87 6.22 0.81 -16.07
C MET A 87 7.57 0.27 -16.54
N GLU A 88 8.54 0.20 -15.64
CA GLU A 88 9.85 -0.38 -15.95
C GLU A 88 9.79 -1.90 -16.11
N ARG A 89 8.91 -2.56 -15.35
CA ARG A 89 8.83 -4.03 -15.25
C ARG A 89 7.37 -4.50 -15.29
N PRO A 90 7.11 -5.69 -15.83
CA PRO A 90 5.80 -6.34 -15.78
C PRO A 90 5.71 -7.12 -14.46
N GLU A 91 5.35 -6.44 -13.38
CA GLU A 91 5.25 -7.05 -12.05
C GLU A 91 3.80 -7.20 -11.59
N LEU A 92 3.55 -8.23 -10.78
CA LEU A 92 2.32 -8.36 -10.01
C LEU A 92 2.39 -7.48 -8.76
N ALA A 93 1.24 -7.25 -8.12
CA ALA A 93 1.17 -6.50 -6.87
C ALA A 93 2.12 -7.10 -5.81
N GLY A 94 2.94 -6.24 -5.20
CA GLY A 94 4.01 -6.64 -4.26
C GLY A 94 5.38 -6.84 -4.90
N GLY A 95 5.47 -7.00 -6.23
CA GLY A 95 6.75 -7.21 -6.92
C GLY A 95 7.65 -5.97 -6.93
N ASN A 96 7.09 -4.79 -7.19
CA ASN A 96 7.84 -3.54 -7.16
C ASN A 96 8.31 -3.20 -5.75
N GLU A 97 7.43 -3.40 -4.76
CA GLU A 97 7.73 -3.20 -3.35
C GLU A 97 8.87 -4.12 -2.87
N TRP A 98 8.91 -5.37 -3.36
CA TRP A 98 10.02 -6.28 -3.09
C TRP A 98 11.35 -5.78 -3.67
N HIS A 99 11.36 -5.25 -4.89
CA HIS A 99 12.58 -4.68 -5.49
C HIS A 99 13.05 -3.44 -4.71
N TRP A 100 12.13 -2.53 -4.37
CA TRP A 100 12.46 -1.34 -3.58
C TRP A 100 12.98 -1.69 -2.19
N ASP A 101 12.45 -2.74 -1.54
CA ASP A 101 12.95 -3.20 -0.25
C ASP A 101 14.41 -3.66 -0.33
N GLN A 102 14.76 -4.43 -1.36
CA GLN A 102 16.16 -4.84 -1.61
C GLN A 102 17.06 -3.64 -1.89
N GLU A 103 16.66 -2.77 -2.82
CA GLU A 103 17.44 -1.59 -3.21
C GLU A 103 17.64 -0.64 -2.03
N ASN A 104 16.60 -0.39 -1.23
CA ASN A 104 16.66 0.50 -0.06
C ASN A 104 17.43 -0.12 1.11
N THR A 105 17.45 -1.46 1.23
CA THR A 105 18.26 -2.16 2.23
C THR A 105 19.75 -1.93 1.97
N GLU A 106 20.17 -1.92 0.72
CA GLU A 106 21.57 -1.70 0.33
C GLU A 106 21.95 -0.22 0.26
N ASN A 107 21.07 0.61 -0.31
CA ASN A 107 21.38 2.01 -0.66
C ASN A 107 20.80 3.05 0.32
N GLY A 108 19.95 2.63 1.25
CA GLY A 108 19.18 3.52 2.13
C GLY A 108 17.85 3.96 1.51
N ILE A 109 16.93 4.44 2.36
CA ILE A 109 15.60 4.90 1.94
C ILE A 109 15.72 6.32 1.36
N PRO A 110 15.27 6.57 0.13
CA PRO A 110 15.30 7.89 -0.46
C PRO A 110 14.35 8.83 0.29
N LEU A 111 14.89 9.94 0.77
CA LEU A 111 14.15 10.96 1.51
C LEU A 111 14.31 12.31 0.82
N GLY A 112 13.19 12.91 0.41
CA GLY A 112 13.21 14.25 -0.18
C GLY A 112 13.53 15.32 0.86
N GLU A 113 14.15 16.42 0.43
CA GLU A 113 14.62 17.52 1.31
C GLU A 113 13.53 18.04 2.24
N ARG A 114 12.30 18.20 1.74
CA ARG A 114 11.16 18.65 2.54
C ARG A 114 10.84 17.70 3.70
N HIS A 115 10.91 16.40 3.47
CA HIS A 115 10.63 15.40 4.51
C HIS A 115 11.77 15.34 5.52
N GLN A 116 13.02 15.42 5.07
CA GLN A 116 14.19 15.50 5.94
C GLN A 116 14.11 16.72 6.87
N GLN A 117 13.78 17.90 6.31
CA GLN A 117 13.61 19.12 7.09
C GLN A 117 12.50 18.97 8.13
N ALA A 118 11.34 18.44 7.75
CA ALA A 118 10.23 18.25 8.69
C ALA A 118 10.61 17.30 9.84
N LEU A 119 11.36 16.22 9.56
CA LEU A 119 11.85 15.31 10.58
C LEU A 119 12.90 15.96 11.49
N GLN A 120 13.78 16.80 10.93
CA GLN A 120 14.76 17.56 11.72
C GLN A 120 14.06 18.54 12.67
N GLU A 121 13.06 19.28 12.18
CA GLU A 121 12.30 20.22 13.01
C GLU A 121 11.58 19.55 14.18
N GLU A 122 11.03 18.33 13.99
CA GLU A 122 10.44 17.56 15.09
C GLU A 122 11.50 17.00 16.04
N ALA A 123 12.65 16.56 15.52
CA ALA A 123 13.76 16.08 16.32
C ALA A 123 14.33 17.16 17.26
N ASP A 124 14.48 18.38 16.74
CA ASP A 124 14.93 19.55 17.52
C ASP A 124 13.95 19.90 18.65
N LYS A 125 12.63 19.78 18.41
CA LYS A 125 11.60 20.00 19.44
C LYS A 125 11.64 18.96 20.55
N LEU A 126 12.00 17.73 20.19
CA LEU A 126 12.03 16.58 21.10
C LEU A 126 13.40 16.35 21.73
N ASP A 127 14.41 17.15 21.37
CA ASP A 127 15.80 17.02 21.82
C ASP A 127 16.39 15.63 21.51
N VAL A 128 16.16 15.14 20.29
CA VAL A 128 16.71 13.87 19.79
C VAL A 128 17.59 14.09 18.58
N GLU A 129 18.70 13.36 18.49
CA GLU A 129 19.61 13.46 17.35
C GLU A 129 19.04 12.73 16.12
N THR A 130 19.16 13.35 14.95
CA THR A 130 18.87 12.71 13.68
C THR A 130 20.14 12.08 13.10
N PRO A 131 20.03 11.01 12.30
CA PRO A 131 21.19 10.39 11.67
C PRO A 131 21.65 11.15 10.41
N PHE A 132 20.93 12.18 9.95
CA PHE A 132 21.07 12.70 8.59
C PHE A 132 22.49 13.19 8.26
N ALA A 133 23.16 13.87 9.18
CA ALA A 133 24.53 14.37 8.97
C ALA A 133 25.54 13.24 8.69
N GLN A 134 25.28 12.02 9.19
CA GLN A 134 26.14 10.84 8.97
C GLN A 134 26.02 10.32 7.52
N TYR A 135 24.90 10.61 6.85
CA TYR A 135 24.56 10.13 5.52
C TYR A 135 24.57 11.22 4.46
N GLU A 136 25.13 12.41 4.72
CA GLU A 136 25.20 13.50 3.73
C GLU A 136 25.90 13.07 2.42
N HIS A 137 26.83 12.11 2.51
CA HIS A 137 27.56 11.54 1.37
C HIS A 137 26.69 10.69 0.43
N THR A 138 25.47 10.30 0.82
CA THR A 138 24.54 9.51 0.00
C THR A 138 23.52 10.38 -0.75
N ARG A 139 23.64 11.71 -0.69
CA ARG A 139 22.76 12.65 -1.36
C ARG A 139 22.99 12.64 -2.88
N PHE A 140 21.91 12.61 -3.66
CA PHE A 140 21.93 12.52 -5.13
C PHE A 140 21.21 13.70 -5.80
#